data_AF-A0A5B1BPW0-F1
#
_entry.id   AF-A0A5B1BPW0-F1
#
_cell.length_a   1.000
_cell.length_b   1.000
_cell.length_c   1.000
_cell.angle_alpha   90.00
_cell.angle_beta   90.00
_cell.angle_gamma   90.00
#
_symmetry.space_group_name_H-M   'P 1'
#
loop_
_entity.id
_entity.type
_entity.pdbx_description
1 polymer ?
#
loop_
_entity_poly.entity_id
_entity_poly.type
_entity_poly.pdbx_seq_one_letter_code
_entity_poly.pdbx_strand_id
1 'polypeptide(L)' 'MAESNSPEDETKRKFREALDRKMAKSSGGSDHKDGGAKQPRAHGPVESRREFRRKSGS' A
#
# COMPACT_ATOMS: atom_id res chain seq x y z
N MET A 1 38.68 14.57 -2.74
CA MET A 1 37.30 14.59 -2.22
C MET A 1 36.71 13.21 -2.44
N ALA A 2 36.70 12.36 -1.41
CA ALA A 2 36.18 10.99 -1.48
C ALA A 2 35.11 10.84 -0.40
N GLU A 3 33.95 11.43 -0.66
CA GLU A 3 32.77 11.36 0.19
C GLU A 3 31.68 10.57 -0.55
N SER A 4 31.92 9.27 -0.78
CA SER A 4 30.96 8.39 -1.45
C SER A 4 31.10 6.90 -1.11
N ASN A 5 31.89 6.55 -0.08
CA ASN A 5 32.17 5.15 0.27
C ASN A 5 31.53 4.68 1.59
N SER A 6 30.67 5.52 2.20
CA SER A 6 29.91 5.10 3.38
C SER A 6 28.59 4.45 2.93
N PRO A 7 28.15 3.35 3.56
CA PRO A 7 26.90 2.66 3.20
C PRO A 7 25.65 3.57 3.33
N GLU A 8 25.74 4.59 4.18
CA GLU A 8 24.73 5.66 4.28
C GLU A 8 24.61 6.51 3.00
N ASP A 9 25.69 6.68 2.24
CA ASP A 9 25.69 7.49 1.03
C ASP A 9 25.09 6.71 -0.14
N GLU A 10 25.39 5.41 -0.21
CA GLU A 10 24.76 4.48 -1.15
C GLU A 10 23.25 4.35 -0.91
N THR A 11 22.81 4.28 0.35
CA THR A 11 21.38 4.23 0.70
C THR A 11 20.68 5.56 0.39
N LYS A 12 21.30 6.70 0.70
CA LYS A 12 20.85 8.05 0.32
C LYS A 12 20.71 8.21 -1.19
N ARG A 13 21.60 7.61 -1.99
CA ARG A 13 21.55 7.63 -3.46
C ARG A 13 20.39 6.78 -3.99
N LYS A 14 20.28 5.54 -3.52
CA LYS A 14 19.19 4.60 -3.89
C LYS A 14 17.81 5.14 -3.51
N PHE A 15 17.70 5.78 -2.35
CA PHE A 15 16.45 6.39 -1.90
C PHE A 15 16.01 7.55 -2.81
N ARG A 16 16.94 8.41 -3.22
CA ARG A 16 16.66 9.50 -4.17
C ARG A 16 16.22 8.97 -5.52
N GLU A 17 16.90 7.96 -6.06
CA GLU A 17 16.52 7.32 -7.32
C GLU A 17 15.12 6.70 -7.25
N ALA A 18 14.82 5.99 -6.16
CA ALA A 18 13.50 5.37 -5.96
C ALA A 18 12.38 6.41 -5.83
N LEU A 19 12.64 7.54 -5.15
CA LEU A 19 11.70 8.65 -5.06
C LEU A 19 11.42 9.28 -6.43
N ASP A 20 12.47 9.58 -7.19
CA ASP A 20 12.33 10.15 -8.53
C ASP A 20 11.52 9.21 -9.45
N ARG A 21 11.86 7.91 -9.47
CA ARG A 21 11.11 6.90 -10.21
C ARG A 21 9.65 6.82 -9.78
N LYS A 22 9.34 6.96 -8.49
CA LYS A 22 7.97 6.96 -7.98
C LYS A 22 7.22 8.22 -8.44
N MET A 23 7.84 9.40 -8.38
CA MET A 23 7.23 10.66 -8.79
C MET A 23 7.02 10.71 -10.31
N ALA A 24 8.00 10.26 -11.11
CA ALA A 24 7.89 10.16 -12.55
C ALA A 24 6.80 9.16 -13.00
N LYS A 25 6.59 8.07 -12.24
CA LYS A 25 5.49 7.12 -12.47
C LYS A 25 4.14 7.61 -11.92
N SER A 26 4.16 8.56 -10.97
CA SER A 26 2.96 9.11 -10.35
C SER A 26 2.44 10.36 -11.07
N SER A 27 3.25 11.05 -11.88
CA SER A 27 2.80 12.17 -12.73
C SER A 27 1.97 11.68 -13.93
N GLY A 28 2.12 10.41 -14.32
CA GLY A 28 1.23 9.69 -15.22
C GLY A 28 0.21 8.83 -14.47
N GLY A 29 -0.13 9.19 -13.23
CA GLY A 29 -1.27 8.60 -12.55
C GLY A 29 -2.49 8.85 -13.43
N SER A 30 -2.89 7.80 -14.15
CA SER A 30 -4.12 7.73 -14.94
C SER A 30 -5.14 8.65 -14.32
N ASP A 31 -5.46 9.73 -15.04
CA ASP A 31 -6.66 10.50 -14.82
C ASP A 31 -7.76 9.48 -14.49
N HIS A 32 -8.21 9.43 -13.23
CA HIS A 32 -9.27 8.52 -12.79
C HIS A 32 -10.61 9.04 -13.35
N LYS A 33 -10.64 9.26 -14.67
CA LYS A 33 -11.81 9.51 -15.49
C LYS A 33 -12.45 8.17 -15.86
N ASP A 34 -11.71 7.07 -15.74
CA ASP A 34 -12.24 5.70 -15.66
C ASP A 34 -12.64 5.32 -14.21
N GLY A 35 -12.88 6.31 -13.35
CA GLY A 35 -13.67 6.14 -12.14
C GLY A 35 -15.15 6.00 -12.47
N GLY A 36 -15.46 5.04 -13.35
CA GLY A 36 -16.83 4.59 -13.59
C GLY A 36 -17.48 4.29 -12.25
N ALA A 37 -18.54 5.05 -11.97
CA ALA A 37 -19.44 4.99 -10.82
C ALA A 37 -18.89 4.23 -9.60
N LYS A 38 -18.52 4.98 -8.56
CA LYS A 38 -18.42 4.56 -7.14
C LYS A 38 -19.13 3.22 -6.96
N GLN A 39 -18.40 2.12 -7.03
CA GLN A 39 -19.00 0.81 -6.84
C GLN A 39 -19.65 0.85 -5.46
N PRO A 40 -20.98 0.64 -5.33
CA PRO A 40 -21.54 0.43 -4.02
C PRO A 40 -20.96 -0.90 -3.57
N ARG A 41 -19.89 -0.87 -2.77
CA ARG A 41 -19.52 -2.00 -1.94
C ARG A 41 -20.63 -2.17 -0.92
N ALA A 42 -21.79 -2.66 -1.37
CA ALA A 42 -22.76 -3.30 -0.53
C ALA A 42 -22.04 -4.55 -0.03
N HIS A 43 -21.49 -4.45 1.18
CA HIS A 43 -20.99 -5.61 1.88
C HIS A 43 -22.14 -6.62 1.90
N GLY A 44 -21.96 -7.75 1.20
CA GLY A 44 -22.95 -8.83 1.15
C GLY A 44 -23.30 -9.29 2.57
N PRO A 45 -24.42 -10.02 2.74
CA PRO A 45 -24.92 -10.38 4.06
C PRO A 45 -23.81 -11.07 4.85
N VAL A 46 -23.53 -10.53 6.05
CA VAL A 46 -22.42 -10.94 6.91
C VAL A 46 -22.74 -12.27 7.60
N GLU A 47 -22.87 -13.33 6.82
CA GLU A 47 -23.26 -14.66 7.29
C GLU A 47 -22.05 -15.50 7.74
N SER A 48 -21.13 -14.90 8.50
CA SER A 48 -20.04 -15.65 9.14
C SER A 48 -19.66 -15.05 10.48
N ARG A 49 -20.64 -14.99 11.39
CA ARG A 49 -20.34 -14.82 12.82
C ARG A 49 -20.12 -16.20 13.41
N ARG A 50 -18.87 -16.65 13.47
CA ARG A 50 -18.50 -17.88 14.20
C ARG A 50 -18.62 -17.61 15.70
N GLU A 51 -19.67 -18.15 16.30
CA GLU A 51 -19.84 -18.14 17.76
C GLU A 51 -19.04 -19.30 18.36
N PHE A 52 -17.96 -18.98 19.06
CA PHE A 52 -17.17 -19.97 19.79
C PHE A 52 -17.98 -20.50 20.97
N ARG A 53 -18.20 -21.82 21.01
CA ARG A 53 -18.73 -22.51 22.20
C ARG A 53 -17.72 -22.35 23.33
N ARG A 54 -17.98 -21.41 24.24
CA ARG A 54 -17.26 -21.36 25.52
C ARG A 54 -17.64 -22.61 26.31
N LYS A 55 -16.62 -23.29 26.83
CA LYS A 55 -16.71 -24.54 27.61
C LYS A 55 -17.83 -24.42 28.66
N SER A 56 -18.97 -25.08 28.41
CA SER A 56 -20.03 -25.26 29.40
C SER A 56 -19.51 -26.25 30.43
N GLY A 57 -19.60 -25.87 31.70
CA GLY A 57 -19.13 -26.69 32.81
C GLY A 57 -19.83 -28.04 32.90
N SER A 58 -19.03 -29.05 33.24
CA SER A 58 -19.32 -30.06 34.25
C SER A 58 -18.00 -30.56 34.82
#